data_AF-A0A357YRD6-F1
#
_entry.id   AF-A0A357YRD6-F1
#
_cell.length_a   1.000
_cell.length_b   1.000
_cell.length_c   1.000
_cell.angle_alpha   90.00
_cell.angle_beta   90.00
_cell.angle_gamma   90.00
#
_symmetry.space_group_name_H-M   'P 1'
#
loop_
_entity.id
_entity.type
_entity.pdbx_description
1 polymer ?
#
loop_
_entity_poly.entity_id
_entity_poly.type
_entity_poly.pdbx_seq_one_letter_code
_entity_poly.pdbx_strand_id
1 'polypeptide(L)'
;MEVMKNIKYLVFFLIFLMPFNAFAGMFGPSNFWECILDEMPGVKNDAVANATMMKCRKKFPNTAYPQKKSSSLFGPKTANECIIKYAKDVSSPRGAELIRAACYRLYPRE
;
A
#
# COMPACT_ATOMS: atom_id res chain seq x y z
N MET A 1 36.79 28.54 26.39
CA MET A 1 35.97 28.32 25.18
C MET A 1 36.08 26.86 24.64
N GLU A 2 36.65 25.91 25.40
CA GLU A 2 36.80 24.50 24.98
C GLU A 2 35.63 23.60 25.40
N VAL A 3 34.97 23.89 26.53
CA VAL A 3 33.85 23.09 27.06
C VAL A 3 32.65 23.05 26.10
N MET A 4 32.40 24.13 25.35
CA MET A 4 31.32 24.21 24.37
C MET A 4 31.53 23.31 23.13
N LYS A 5 32.79 23.01 22.75
CA LYS A 5 33.08 22.07 21.66
C LYS A 5 32.71 20.65 22.08
N ASN A 6 33.10 20.25 23.29
CA ASN A 6 32.82 18.90 23.80
C ASN A 6 31.32 18.66 24.05
N ILE A 7 30.56 19.68 24.46
CA ILE A 7 29.10 19.63 24.55
C ILE A 7 28.44 19.42 23.18
N LYS A 8 28.94 20.08 22.11
CA LYS A 8 28.45 19.84 20.74
C LYS A 8 28.67 18.39 20.30
N TYR A 9 29.83 17.81 20.59
CA TYR A 9 30.12 16.41 20.26
C TYR A 9 29.29 15.43 21.11
N LEU A 10 29.02 15.75 22.39
CA LEU A 10 28.16 14.97 23.28
C LEU A 10 26.70 14.94 22.80
N VAL A 11 26.16 16.08 22.37
CA VAL A 11 24.79 16.18 21.81
C VAL A 11 24.71 15.44 20.47
N PHE A 12 25.74 15.53 19.63
CA PHE A 12 25.80 14.80 18.36
C PHE A 12 25.84 13.27 18.57
N PHE A 13 26.55 12.80 19.60
CA PHE A 13 26.63 11.39 19.95
C PHE A 13 25.32 10.84 20.56
N LEU A 14 24.59 11.67 21.32
CA LEU A 14 23.30 11.32 21.91
C LEU A 14 22.18 11.17 20.87
N ILE A 15 22.21 11.93 19.78
CA ILE A 15 21.23 11.80 18.67
C ILE A 15 21.45 10.51 17.88
N PHE A 16 22.68 10.01 17.81
CA PHE A 16 23.03 8.78 17.08
C PHE A 16 22.61 7.49 17.82
N LEU A 17 22.30 7.58 19.12
CA LEU A 17 21.92 6.45 19.97
C LEU A 17 20.41 6.23 20.09
N MET A 18 19.57 7.02 19.42
CA MET A 18 18.14 6.73 19.39
C MET A 18 17.88 5.50 18.52
N PRO A 19 17.30 4.41 19.05
CA PRO A 19 16.87 3.30 18.22
C PRO A 19 15.76 3.81 17.31
N PHE A 20 16.03 3.80 16.00
CA PHE A 20 14.99 3.98 14.99
C PHE A 20 14.05 2.78 15.12
N ASN A 21 12.97 2.96 15.88
CA ASN A 21 11.88 2.00 15.91
C ASN A 21 11.29 1.93 14.50
N ALA A 22 11.68 0.89 13.75
CA ALA A 22 11.14 0.62 12.43
C ALA A 22 9.66 0.21 12.58
N PHE A 23 8.75 1.15 12.35
CA PHE A 23 7.31 0.88 12.28
C PHE A 23 7.01 0.09 11.00
N ALA A 24 6.95 -1.24 11.09
CA ALA A 24 6.57 -2.12 9.99
C ALA A 24 5.08 -1.97 9.54
N GLY A 25 4.32 -1.03 10.13
CA GLY A 25 2.91 -0.80 9.83
C GLY A 25 2.61 0.42 8.95
N MET A 26 3.61 1.18 8.49
CA MET A 26 3.35 2.48 7.84
C MET A 26 2.84 2.37 6.38
N PHE A 27 3.07 1.24 5.69
CA PHE A 27 2.83 1.11 4.24
C PHE A 27 1.90 -0.04 3.84
N GLY A 28 1.23 -0.69 4.79
CA GLY A 28 0.33 -1.82 4.50
C GLY A 28 -1.06 -1.40 4.03
N PRO A 29 -1.81 -2.31 3.39
CA PRO A 29 -3.21 -2.05 3.02
C PRO A 29 -4.06 -1.83 4.28
N SER A 30 -4.91 -0.81 4.24
CA SER A 30 -5.83 -0.44 5.34
C SER A 30 -7.22 -1.07 5.19
N ASN A 31 -7.54 -1.56 3.99
CA ASN A 31 -8.85 -2.10 3.67
C ASN A 31 -8.77 -3.19 2.59
N PHE A 32 -9.92 -3.83 2.34
CA PHE A 32 -10.05 -4.92 1.36
C PHE A 32 -9.54 -4.53 -0.03
N TRP A 33 -9.92 -3.35 -0.54
CA TRP A 33 -9.57 -2.94 -1.90
C TRP A 33 -8.08 -2.64 -2.03
N GLU A 34 -7.48 -2.02 -1.01
CA GLU A 34 -6.03 -1.84 -0.97
C GLU A 34 -5.28 -3.17 -0.89
N CYS A 35 -5.82 -4.15 -0.17
CA CYS A 35 -5.24 -5.49 -0.13
C CYS A 35 -5.25 -6.16 -1.52
N ILE A 36 -6.33 -5.98 -2.28
CA ILE A 36 -6.38 -6.47 -3.66
C ILE A 36 -5.29 -5.79 -4.51
N LEU A 37 -5.09 -4.47 -4.40
CA LEU A 37 -4.03 -3.80 -5.17
C LEU A 37 -2.62 -4.20 -4.75
N ASP A 38 -2.43 -4.61 -3.49
CA ASP A 38 -1.15 -5.05 -2.94
C ASP A 38 -0.80 -6.49 -3.36
N GLU A 39 -1.79 -7.39 -3.35
CA GLU A 39 -1.55 -8.84 -3.45
C GLU A 39 -1.92 -9.46 -4.82
N MET A 40 -2.74 -8.78 -5.62
CA MET A 40 -3.17 -9.27 -6.94
C MET A 40 -2.18 -9.06 -8.11
N PRO A 41 -1.24 -8.08 -8.08
CA PRO A 41 -0.24 -7.94 -9.14
C PRO A 41 0.54 -9.25 -9.40
N GLY A 42 0.76 -9.58 -10.67
CA GLY A 42 1.48 -10.80 -11.07
C GLY A 42 0.67 -12.10 -11.02
N VAL A 43 -0.60 -12.08 -10.58
CA VAL A 43 -1.45 -13.27 -10.55
C VAL A 43 -1.78 -13.76 -11.97
N LYS A 44 -1.47 -15.03 -12.25
CA LYS A 44 -1.59 -15.62 -13.60
C LYS A 44 -2.77 -16.55 -13.82
N ASN A 45 -3.47 -16.95 -12.76
CA ASN A 45 -4.62 -17.85 -12.86
C ASN A 45 -5.73 -17.50 -11.86
N ASP A 46 -6.95 -17.92 -12.17
CA ASP A 46 -8.15 -17.54 -11.42
C ASP A 46 -8.25 -18.22 -10.05
N ALA A 47 -7.67 -19.41 -9.90
CA ALA A 47 -7.63 -20.11 -8.61
C ALA A 47 -6.85 -19.29 -7.58
N VAL A 48 -5.68 -18.77 -7.98
CA VAL A 48 -4.86 -17.88 -7.14
C VAL A 48 -5.60 -16.56 -6.91
N ALA A 49 -6.23 -15.96 -7.94
CA ALA A 49 -6.99 -14.73 -7.76
C ALA A 49 -8.11 -14.88 -6.71
N ASN A 50 -8.85 -15.99 -6.74
CA ASN A 50 -9.90 -16.27 -5.78
C ASN A 50 -9.35 -16.52 -4.37
N ALA A 51 -8.24 -17.26 -4.25
CA ALA A 51 -7.57 -17.47 -2.97
C ALA A 51 -7.07 -16.15 -2.36
N THR A 52 -6.46 -15.28 -3.19
CA THR A 52 -6.01 -13.93 -2.79
C THR A 52 -7.18 -13.07 -2.34
N MET A 53 -8.29 -13.08 -3.09
CA MET A 53 -9.52 -12.38 -2.70
C MET A 53 -10.02 -12.85 -1.33
N MET A 54 -10.06 -14.16 -1.09
CA MET A 54 -10.50 -14.73 0.19
C MET A 54 -9.54 -14.37 1.34
N LYS A 55 -8.22 -14.38 1.09
CA LYS A 55 -7.21 -13.90 2.04
C LYS A 55 -7.47 -12.44 2.43
N CYS A 56 -7.68 -11.57 1.44
CA CYS A 56 -7.98 -10.15 1.69
C CYS A 56 -9.29 -9.95 2.44
N ARG A 57 -10.34 -10.71 2.10
CA ARG A 57 -11.65 -10.63 2.77
C ARG A 57 -11.56 -11.09 4.23
N LYS A 58 -10.78 -12.13 4.52
CA LYS A 58 -10.53 -12.59 5.89
C LYS A 58 -9.78 -11.55 6.71
N LYS A 59 -8.81 -10.86 6.10
CA LYS A 59 -8.02 -9.80 6.75
C LYS A 59 -8.87 -8.53 6.98
N PHE A 60 -9.76 -8.21 6.06
CA PHE A 60 -10.60 -7.01 6.08
C PHE A 60 -12.08 -7.39 5.92
N PRO A 61 -12.73 -7.90 6.98
CA PRO A 61 -14.10 -8.43 6.90
C PRO A 61 -15.15 -7.34 6.66
N ASN A 62 -14.86 -6.08 7.01
CA ASN A 62 -15.80 -4.97 6.86
C ASN A 62 -15.52 -4.19 5.56
N THR A 63 -16.37 -4.37 4.56
CA THR A 63 -16.29 -3.68 3.26
C THR A 63 -17.28 -2.52 3.13
N ALA A 64 -18.03 -2.17 4.18
CA ALA A 64 -19.19 -1.28 4.10
C ALA A 64 -18.85 0.19 3.86
N TYR A 65 -17.69 0.67 4.32
CA TYR A 65 -17.36 2.09 4.22
C TYR A 65 -16.77 2.46 2.85
N PRO A 66 -17.08 3.63 2.29
CA PRO A 66 -16.45 4.14 1.09
C PRO A 66 -14.94 4.32 1.34
N GLN A 67 -14.15 3.44 0.71
CA GLN A 67 -12.70 3.39 0.87
C GLN A 67 -12.03 4.32 -0.15
N LYS A 68 -12.41 5.60 -0.22
CA LYS A 68 -11.72 6.50 -1.15
C LYS A 68 -10.30 6.75 -0.64
N LYS A 69 -9.30 6.43 -1.46
CA LYS A 69 -7.91 6.77 -1.17
C LYS A 69 -7.68 8.20 -1.67
N SER A 70 -7.12 9.08 -0.84
CA SER A 70 -6.58 10.32 -1.37
C SER A 70 -5.36 9.98 -2.22
N SER A 71 -5.33 10.47 -3.46
CA SER A 71 -4.22 10.25 -4.38
C SER A 71 -2.91 10.66 -3.70
N SER A 72 -2.06 9.69 -3.39
CA SER A 72 -0.75 9.94 -2.77
C SER A 72 0.18 10.61 -3.77
N LEU A 73 1.15 11.40 -3.30
CA LEU A 73 2.09 12.16 -4.16
C LEU A 73 2.83 11.27 -5.18
N PHE A 74 3.03 9.99 -4.85
CA PHE A 74 3.71 8.99 -5.70
C PHE A 74 2.76 7.88 -6.21
N GLY A 75 1.45 8.04 -6.01
CA GLY A 75 0.43 7.06 -6.40
C GLY A 75 -0.28 7.43 -7.71
N PRO A 76 -1.08 6.50 -8.27
CA PRO A 76 -2.03 6.83 -9.33
C PRO A 76 -2.97 7.96 -8.87
N LYS A 77 -3.32 8.85 -9.80
CA LYS A 77 -4.30 9.91 -9.56
C LYS A 77 -5.70 9.48 -9.97
N THR A 78 -5.81 8.60 -10.96
CA THR A 78 -7.07 8.15 -11.56
C THR A 78 -7.21 6.62 -11.53
N ALA A 79 -8.43 6.13 -11.69
CA ALA A 79 -8.71 4.70 -11.77
C ALA A 79 -8.02 4.04 -12.97
N ASN A 80 -7.90 4.74 -14.10
CA ASN A 80 -7.23 4.21 -15.30
C ASN A 80 -5.71 4.08 -15.08
N GLU A 81 -5.07 5.09 -14.48
CA GLU A 81 -3.66 5.01 -14.09
C GLU A 81 -3.43 3.88 -13.09
N CYS A 82 -4.37 3.68 -12.14
CA CYS A 82 -4.33 2.57 -11.19
C CYS A 82 -4.37 1.22 -11.90
N ILE A 83 -5.29 1.02 -12.85
CA ILE A 83 -5.40 -0.23 -13.60
C ILE A 83 -4.12 -0.51 -14.37
N ILE A 84 -3.58 0.48 -15.09
CA ILE A 84 -2.34 0.34 -15.86
C ILE A 84 -1.18 -0.03 -14.92
N LYS A 85 -1.08 0.60 -13.75
CA LYS A 85 0.01 0.36 -12.80
C LYS A 85 -0.04 -1.04 -12.18
N TYR A 86 -1.22 -1.48 -11.72
CA TYR A 86 -1.37 -2.68 -10.90
C TYR A 86 -1.72 -3.93 -11.71
N ALA A 87 -2.41 -3.80 -12.85
CA ALA A 87 -2.83 -4.94 -13.68
C ALA A 87 -1.83 -5.31 -14.79
N LYS A 88 -0.79 -4.52 -15.04
CA LYS A 88 0.16 -4.72 -16.16
C LYS A 88 0.76 -6.13 -16.27
N ASP A 89 0.98 -6.80 -15.14
CA ASP A 89 1.62 -8.12 -15.07
C ASP A 89 0.63 -9.25 -14.72
N VAL A 90 -0.68 -8.98 -14.76
CA VAL A 90 -1.74 -9.93 -14.40
C VAL A 90 -2.27 -10.62 -15.65
N SER A 91 -2.20 -11.96 -15.67
CA SER A 91 -2.74 -12.77 -16.77
C SER A 91 -4.08 -13.44 -16.43
N SER A 92 -4.47 -13.45 -15.15
CA SER A 92 -5.77 -13.96 -14.71
C SER A 92 -6.89 -12.97 -15.08
N PRO A 93 -7.91 -13.39 -15.85
CA PRO A 93 -9.09 -12.58 -16.09
C PRO A 93 -9.76 -12.15 -14.79
N ARG A 94 -9.87 -13.08 -13.83
CA ARG A 94 -10.47 -12.78 -12.52
C ARG A 94 -9.63 -11.79 -11.71
N GLY A 95 -8.30 -11.93 -11.73
CA GLY A 95 -7.38 -11.01 -11.06
C GLY A 95 -7.48 -9.60 -11.64
N ALA A 96 -7.54 -9.47 -12.97
CA ALA A 96 -7.68 -8.18 -13.64
C ALA A 96 -9.02 -7.50 -13.30
N GLU A 97 -10.12 -8.27 -13.26
CA GLU A 97 -11.44 -7.78 -12.85
C GLU A 97 -11.43 -7.23 -11.41
N LEU A 98 -10.80 -7.95 -10.48
CA LEU A 98 -10.70 -7.53 -9.08
C LEU A 98 -9.86 -6.26 -8.92
N ILE A 99 -8.75 -6.12 -9.64
CA ILE A 99 -7.94 -4.88 -9.66
C ILE A 99 -8.77 -3.73 -10.22
N ARG A 100 -9.49 -3.94 -11.32
CA ARG A 100 -10.37 -2.92 -11.90
C ARG A 100 -11.41 -2.45 -10.89
N ALA A 101 -12.09 -3.38 -10.21
CA ALA A 101 -13.08 -3.05 -9.18
C ALA A 101 -12.46 -2.24 -8.02
N ALA A 102 -11.26 -2.64 -7.56
CA ALA A 102 -10.54 -1.92 -6.53
C ALA A 102 -10.18 -0.49 -6.97
N CYS A 103 -9.65 -0.32 -8.19
CA CYS A 103 -9.28 1.00 -8.70
C CYS A 103 -10.48 1.96 -8.78
N TYR A 104 -11.64 1.51 -9.26
CA TYR A 104 -12.84 2.34 -9.30
C TYR A 104 -13.45 2.65 -7.93
N ARG A 105 -13.10 1.86 -6.90
CA ARG A 105 -13.54 2.12 -5.53
C ARG A 105 -12.64 3.09 -4.79
N LEU A 106 -11.34 3.05 -5.10
CA LEU A 106 -10.30 3.81 -4.40
C LEU A 106 -9.99 5.17 -5.07
N TYR A 107 -10.11 5.28 -6.39
CA TYR A 107 -9.66 6.44 -7.17
C TYR A 107 -10.80 7.09 -7.98
N PRO A 108 -10.69 8.39 -8.32
CA PRO A 108 -11.62 9.05 -9.24
C PRO A 108 -11.54 8.41 -10.64
N ARG A 109 -12.65 8.47 -11.40
CA ARG A 109 -12.70 7.86 -12.74
C ARG A 109 -11.83 8.61 -13.75
N GLU A 110 -11.69 9.92 -13.57
CA GLU A 110 -10.92 10.87 -14.38
C GLU A 110 -10.21 11.87 -13.48
#